data_AF-A0A2V1MZZ5-F1
#
_entry.id   AF-A0A2V1MZZ5-F1
#
_cell.length_a   1.000
_cell.length_b   1.000
_cell.length_c   1.000
_cell.angle_alpha   90.00
_cell.angle_beta   90.00
_cell.angle_gamma   90.00
#
_symmetry.space_group_name_H-M   'P 1'
#
loop_
_entity.id
_entity.type
_entity.pdbx_description
1 polymer ?
#
loop_
_entity_poly.entity_id
_entity_poly.type
_entity_poly.pdbx_seq_one_letter_code
_entity_poly.pdbx_strand_id
1 'polypeptide(L)'
;MSINVTAAQLEMIKQQMSEANQQSHFVIFKTIEKKTGRIQRLITDHSSYEMIRRDHDEMELVIERDIVPITDALARWAVAENMAATNGEQAQVGRDLEDCMNAVLVENKLPANGPASY
;
A
#
# COMPACT_ATOMS: atom_id res chain seq x y z
N MET A 1 -3.92 -2.10 17.11
CA MET A 1 -3.05 -1.04 16.56
C MET A 1 -1.96 -0.74 17.58
N SER A 2 -0.72 -1.12 17.28
CA SER A 2 0.44 -0.85 18.16
C SER A 2 1.38 0.21 17.58
N ILE A 3 1.08 0.75 16.40
CA ILE A 3 1.79 1.87 15.79
C ILE A 3 1.41 3.16 16.54
N ASN A 4 2.20 3.53 17.54
CA ASN A 4 2.10 4.82 18.23
C ASN A 4 2.77 5.92 17.39
N VAL A 5 2.11 6.33 16.31
CA VAL A 5 2.53 7.50 15.51
C VAL A 5 1.88 8.75 16.09
N THR A 6 2.71 9.70 16.50
CA THR A 6 2.24 11.01 16.94
C THR A 6 1.72 11.83 15.77
N ALA A 7 0.80 12.75 16.03
CA ALA A 7 0.25 13.63 14.98
C ALA A 7 1.36 14.36 14.19
N ALA A 8 2.42 14.81 14.88
CA ALA A 8 3.57 15.45 14.24
C ALA A 8 4.31 14.54 13.25
N GLN A 9 4.49 13.25 13.59
CA GLN A 9 5.09 12.29 12.65
C GLN A 9 4.18 12.01 11.46
N LEU A 10 2.87 11.92 11.69
CA LEU A 10 1.86 11.79 10.64
C LEU A 10 1.90 12.99 9.68
N GLU A 11 2.01 14.21 10.19
CA GLU A 11 2.15 15.42 9.37
C GLU A 11 3.43 15.43 8.55
N MET A 12 4.57 15.06 9.14
CA MET A 12 5.84 14.96 8.40
C MET A 12 5.78 13.92 7.27
N ILE A 13 5.06 12.82 7.47
CA ILE A 13 4.91 11.77 6.45
C ILE A 13 3.93 12.24 5.37
N LYS A 14 2.83 12.89 5.73
CA LYS A 14 1.91 13.51 4.76
C LYS A 14 2.61 14.56 3.91
N GLN A 15 3.50 15.35 4.51
CA GLN A 15 4.32 16.33 3.79
C GLN A 15 5.22 15.63 2.76
N GLN A 16 6.02 14.65 3.19
CA GLN A 16 6.90 13.86 2.31
C GLN A 16 6.13 13.15 1.19
N MET A 17 4.97 12.57 1.52
CA MET A 17 4.08 11.95 0.55
C MET A 17 3.50 12.95 -0.43
N SER A 18 3.15 14.16 0.03
CA SER A 18 2.65 15.21 -0.86
C SER A 18 3.72 15.68 -1.83
N GLU A 19 4.96 15.83 -1.36
CA GLU A 19 6.12 16.15 -2.21
C GLU A 19 6.41 15.02 -3.21
N ALA A 20 6.40 13.76 -2.76
CA ALA A 20 6.56 12.59 -3.63
C ALA A 20 5.42 12.50 -4.65
N ASN A 21 4.18 12.79 -4.25
CA ASN A 21 2.99 12.76 -5.10
C ASN A 21 3.01 13.85 -6.18
N GLN A 22 3.79 14.94 -6.01
CA GLN A 22 4.06 15.89 -7.09
C GLN A 22 4.99 15.33 -8.17
N GLN A 23 5.85 14.37 -7.81
CA GLN A 23 6.79 13.73 -8.74
C GLN A 23 6.21 12.46 -9.38
N SER A 24 5.54 11.62 -8.58
CA SER A 24 4.97 10.34 -8.98
C SER A 24 3.77 10.07 -8.06
N HIS A 25 2.56 10.10 -8.62
CA HIS A 25 1.36 9.89 -7.82
C HIS A 25 1.25 8.44 -7.34
N PHE A 26 0.58 8.25 -6.21
CA PHE A 26 0.29 6.90 -5.71
C PHE A 26 -0.84 6.26 -6.49
N VAL A 27 -0.66 4.99 -6.84
CA VAL A 27 -1.62 4.12 -7.54
C VAL A 27 -2.01 2.95 -6.64
N ILE A 28 -3.25 2.47 -6.76
CA ILE A 28 -3.67 1.15 -6.28
C ILE A 28 -3.84 0.26 -7.49
N PHE A 29 -3.14 -0.86 -7.49
CA PHE A 29 -3.25 -1.88 -8.52
C PHE A 29 -3.52 -3.23 -7.88
N LYS A 30 -4.21 -4.09 -8.61
CA LYS A 30 -4.34 -5.51 -8.27
C LYS A 30 -3.36 -6.33 -9.09
N THR A 31 -2.78 -7.31 -8.44
CA THR A 31 -2.10 -8.42 -9.08
C THR A 31 -3.03 -9.62 -9.09
N ILE A 32 -3.10 -10.31 -10.22
CA ILE A 32 -3.85 -11.54 -10.38
C ILE A 32 -2.85 -12.62 -10.75
N GLU A 33 -2.66 -13.57 -9.84
CA GLU A 33 -1.75 -14.67 -10.07
C GLU A 33 -2.37 -15.67 -11.05
N LYS A 34 -1.76 -15.85 -12.23
CA LYS A 34 -2.32 -16.68 -13.32
C LYS A 34 -2.56 -18.14 -12.91
N LYS A 35 -1.81 -18.65 -11.92
CA LYS A 35 -1.88 -20.05 -11.47
C LYS A 35 -3.04 -20.34 -10.52
N THR A 36 -3.31 -19.43 -9.58
CA THR A 36 -4.31 -19.64 -8.51
C THR A 36 -5.54 -18.77 -8.67
N GLY A 37 -5.51 -17.75 -9.53
CA GLY A 37 -6.52 -16.71 -9.62
C GLY A 37 -6.57 -15.82 -8.37
N ARG A 38 -5.55 -15.90 -7.49
CA ARG A 38 -5.49 -15.10 -6.28
C ARG A 38 -5.30 -13.64 -6.66
N ILE A 39 -6.17 -12.79 -6.12
CA ILE A 39 -6.15 -11.35 -6.32
C ILE A 39 -5.55 -10.70 -5.07
N GLN A 40 -4.53 -9.88 -5.25
CA GLN A 40 -3.96 -9.08 -4.18
C GLN A 40 -3.87 -7.63 -4.63
N ARG A 41 -4.35 -6.69 -3.81
CA ARG A 41 -4.24 -5.25 -4.07
C ARG A 41 -3.06 -4.68 -3.33
N LEU A 42 -2.30 -3.86 -4.02
CA LEU A 42 -1.09 -3.22 -3.52
C LEU A 42 -1.18 -1.72 -3.81
N ILE A 43 -0.58 -0.93 -2.92
CA ILE A 43 -0.42 0.51 -3.06
C ILE A 43 1.05 0.74 -3.37
N THR A 44 1.36 1.56 -4.37
CA THR A 44 2.73 1.96 -4.71
C THR A 44 2.71 3.27 -5.48
N ASP A 45 3.85 3.87 -5.79
CA ASP A 45 3.91 5.01 -6.69
C ASP A 45 3.89 4.56 -8.17
N HIS A 46 3.39 5.41 -9.06
CA HIS A 46 3.22 5.05 -10.47
C HIS A 46 4.51 4.57 -11.16
N SER A 47 5.66 5.15 -10.81
CA SER A 47 6.96 4.78 -11.37
C SER A 47 7.38 3.37 -10.91
N SER A 48 7.19 3.05 -9.63
CA SER A 48 7.41 1.70 -9.10
C SER A 48 6.46 0.68 -9.73
N TYR A 49 5.18 1.03 -9.94
CA TYR A 49 4.23 0.16 -10.64
C TYR A 49 4.72 -0.19 -12.07
N GLU A 50 5.19 0.80 -12.84
CA GLU A 50 5.73 0.57 -14.18
C GLU A 50 6.94 -0.37 -14.17
N MET A 51 7.81 -0.29 -13.15
CA MET A 51 8.92 -1.22 -12.97
C MET A 51 8.44 -2.63 -12.65
N ILE A 52 7.53 -2.79 -11.69
CA ILE A 52 6.98 -4.09 -11.29
C ILE A 52 6.26 -4.75 -12.47
N ARG A 53 5.47 -3.99 -13.23
CA ARG A 53 4.76 -4.49 -14.40
C ARG A 53 5.71 -5.00 -15.49
N ARG A 54 6.90 -4.41 -15.61
CA ARG A 54 7.92 -4.86 -16.56
C ARG A 54 8.65 -6.11 -16.10
N ASP A 55 8.85 -6.27 -14.80
CA ASP A 55 9.59 -7.42 -14.24
C ASP A 55 8.71 -8.69 -14.12
N HIS A 56 7.40 -8.51 -13.89
CA HIS A 56 6.48 -9.62 -13.60
C HIS A 56 5.46 -9.90 -14.71
N ASP A 57 5.90 -10.46 -15.84
CA ASP A 57 5.01 -10.86 -16.96
C ASP A 57 4.09 -12.06 -16.60
N GLU A 58 4.46 -12.84 -15.58
CA GLU A 58 3.70 -14.01 -15.13
C GLU A 58 2.44 -13.68 -14.33
N MET A 59 2.22 -12.42 -13.97
CA MET A 59 1.04 -11.94 -13.24
C MET A 59 0.29 -10.92 -14.09
N GLU A 60 -1.03 -10.83 -13.93
CA GLU A 60 -1.79 -9.73 -14.54
C GLU A 60 -1.85 -8.57 -13.53
N LEU A 61 -1.26 -7.43 -13.91
CA LEU A 61 -1.24 -6.21 -13.09
C LEU A 61 -2.21 -5.18 -13.65
N VAL A 62 -3.26 -4.86 -12.89
CA VAL A 62 -4.32 -3.93 -13.32
C VAL A 62 -4.45 -2.79 -12.32
N ILE A 63 -4.27 -1.55 -12.76
CA ILE A 63 -4.55 -0.37 -11.94
C ILE A 63 -6.07 -0.31 -11.67
N GLU A 64 -6.46 -0.30 -10.39
CA GLU A 64 -7.84 -0.09 -9.96
C GLU A 64 -8.10 1.37 -9.55
N ARG A 65 -7.05 2.09 -9.13
CA ARG A 65 -7.09 3.53 -8.87
C ARG A 65 -5.76 4.15 -9.31
N ASP A 66 -5.81 5.02 -10.30
CA ASP A 66 -4.60 5.70 -10.77
C ASP A 66 -4.14 6.79 -9.78
N ILE A 67 -5.04 7.59 -9.20
CA ILE A 67 -4.65 8.64 -8.25
C ILE A 67 -5.24 8.34 -6.88
N VAL A 68 -4.38 8.04 -5.91
CA VAL A 68 -4.75 7.84 -4.51
C VAL A 68 -4.62 9.17 -3.76
N PRO A 69 -5.69 9.67 -3.12
CA PRO A 69 -5.60 10.90 -2.33
C PRO A 69 -4.69 10.73 -1.11
N ILE A 70 -3.91 11.76 -0.79
CA ILE A 70 -3.05 11.77 0.39
C ILE A 70 -3.89 11.96 1.65
N THR A 71 -4.32 10.85 2.24
CA THR A 71 -5.14 10.82 3.46
C THR A 71 -4.36 10.30 4.65
N ASP A 72 -4.94 10.42 5.84
CA ASP A 72 -4.34 9.87 7.06
C ASP A 72 -4.24 8.33 7.00
N ALA A 73 -5.13 7.66 6.27
CA ALA A 73 -5.03 6.22 6.02
C ALA A 73 -3.79 5.88 5.19
N LEU A 74 -3.51 6.64 4.12
CA LEU A 74 -2.33 6.43 3.27
C LEU A 74 -1.04 6.69 4.06
N ALA A 75 -1.01 7.76 4.85
CA ALA A 75 0.13 8.08 5.69
C ALA A 75 0.42 6.99 6.74
N ARG A 76 -0.63 6.45 7.38
CA ARG A 76 -0.49 5.31 8.29
C ARG A 76 0.04 4.05 7.59
N TRP A 77 -0.45 3.77 6.39
CA TRP A 77 0.04 2.66 5.58
C TRP A 77 1.54 2.77 5.29
N ALA A 78 2.03 3.94 4.87
CA ALA A 78 3.47 4.09 4.62
C ALA A 78 4.32 4.01 5.89
N VAL A 79 3.81 4.45 7.05
CA VAL A 79 4.50 4.15 8.31
C VAL A 79 4.61 2.65 8.51
N ALA A 80 3.49 1.93 8.37
CA ALA A 80 3.45 0.50 8.58
C ALA A 80 4.37 -0.23 7.60
N GLU A 81 4.44 0.22 6.35
CA GLU A 81 5.34 -0.33 5.32
C GLU A 81 6.81 -0.10 5.69
N ASN A 82 7.18 1.13 6.07
CA ASN A 82 8.54 1.42 6.51
C ASN A 82 8.94 0.64 7.77
N MET A 83 8.00 0.49 8.71
CA MET A 83 8.19 -0.34 9.89
C MET A 83 8.35 -1.82 9.52
N ALA A 84 7.58 -2.34 8.56
CA ALA A 84 7.68 -3.72 8.08
C ALA A 84 9.03 -3.97 7.39
N ALA A 85 9.47 -3.03 6.56
CA ALA A 85 10.77 -3.09 5.89
C ALA A 85 11.95 -3.04 6.88
N THR A 86 11.82 -2.28 7.97
CA THR A 86 12.90 -2.11 8.96
C THR A 86 12.91 -3.20 10.04
N ASN A 87 11.75 -3.65 10.51
CA ASN A 87 11.64 -4.51 11.70
C ASN A 87 11.46 -6.00 11.41
N GLY A 88 11.35 -6.41 10.13
CA GLY A 88 11.42 -7.80 9.67
C GLY A 88 10.50 -8.79 10.40
N GLU A 89 9.43 -9.24 9.75
CA GLU A 89 8.62 -10.41 10.16
C GLU A 89 8.05 -10.41 11.60
N GLN A 90 7.98 -9.26 12.27
CA GLN A 90 7.13 -9.18 13.45
C GLN A 90 5.68 -9.37 13.01
N ALA A 91 5.07 -10.48 13.42
CA ALA A 91 3.69 -10.84 13.06
C ALA A 91 2.67 -9.74 13.38
N GLN A 92 2.97 -8.87 14.34
CA GLN A 92 2.16 -7.70 14.67
C GLN A 92 2.28 -6.61 13.59
N VAL A 93 3.50 -6.30 13.13
CA VAL A 93 3.74 -5.29 12.09
C VAL A 93 3.11 -5.70 10.76
N GLY A 94 3.15 -7.00 10.41
CA GLY A 94 2.44 -7.53 9.25
C GLY A 94 0.93 -7.29 9.32
N ARG A 95 0.30 -7.58 10.47
CA ARG A 95 -1.13 -7.30 10.66
C ARG A 95 -1.46 -5.82 10.64
N ASP A 96 -0.65 -4.98 11.28
CA ASP A 96 -0.85 -3.52 11.26
C ASP A 96 -0.71 -2.97 9.82
N LEU A 97 0.20 -3.52 9.00
CA LEU A 97 0.32 -3.19 7.58
C LEU A 97 -0.91 -3.61 6.77
N GLU A 98 -1.40 -4.83 6.96
CA GLU A 98 -2.62 -5.32 6.30
C GLU A 98 -3.85 -4.49 6.69
N ASP A 99 -3.99 -4.12 7.96
CA ASP A 99 -5.09 -3.29 8.45
C ASP A 99 -5.03 -1.89 7.83
N CYS A 100 -3.84 -1.27 7.79
CA CYS A 100 -3.66 0.03 7.16
C CYS A 100 -3.90 -0.02 5.64
N MET A 101 -3.42 -1.06 4.95
CA MET A 101 -3.70 -1.30 3.52
C MET A 101 -5.21 -1.37 3.28
N ASN A 102 -5.91 -2.19 4.06
CA ASN A 102 -7.35 -2.35 3.92
C ASN A 102 -8.12 -1.05 4.22
N ALA A 103 -7.65 -0.23 5.16
CA ALA A 103 -8.22 1.09 5.42
C ALA A 103 -8.13 2.00 4.19
N VAL A 104 -6.96 2.04 3.51
CA VAL A 104 -6.78 2.81 2.26
C VAL A 104 -7.69 2.29 1.14
N LEU A 105 -7.81 0.96 1.00
CA LEU A 105 -8.69 0.35 0.00
C LEU A 105 -10.16 0.73 0.22
N VAL A 106 -10.64 0.60 1.46
CA VAL A 106 -12.03 0.92 1.83
C VAL A 106 -12.32 2.40 1.59
N GLU A 107 -11.40 3.31 1.97
CA GLU A 107 -11.55 4.75 1.74
C GLU A 107 -11.61 5.09 0.24
N ASN A 108 -10.88 4.34 -0.59
CA ASN A 108 -10.89 4.45 -2.04
C ASN A 108 -12.05 3.70 -2.72
N LYS A 109 -13.01 3.18 -1.93
CA LYS A 109 -14.17 2.38 -2.38
C LYS A 109 -13.77 1.09 -3.12
N LEU A 110 -12.63 0.51 -2.75
CA LEU A 110 -12.14 -0.76 -3.28
C LEU A 110 -12.39 -1.87 -2.27
N PRO A 111 -12.49 -3.14 -2.72
CA PRO A 111 -12.62 -4.27 -1.82
C PRO A 111 -11.33 -4.45 -1.02
N ALA A 112 -11.46 -4.68 0.29
CA ALA A 112 -10.33 -5.07 1.13
C ALA A 112 -9.68 -6.36 0.59
N ASN A 113 -8.38 -6.52 0.86
CA ASN A 113 -7.73 -7.80 0.64
C ASN A 113 -8.32 -8.83 1.61
N GLY A 114 -8.52 -10.06 1.14
CA GLY A 114 -8.86 -11.17 2.02
C GLY A 114 -7.73 -11.41 3.02
N PRO A 115 -8.01 -12.01 4.19
CA PRO A 115 -6.95 -12.34 5.15
C PRO A 115 -5.88 -13.16 4.43
N ALA A 116 -4.60 -12.77 4.56
CA ALA A 116 -3.51 -13.61 4.08
C ALA A 116 -3.68 -14.99 4.74
N SER A 117 -4.02 -16.00 3.93
CA SER A 117 -3.99 -17.39 4.39
C SER A 117 -2.52 -17.71 4.65
N TYR A 118 -2.12 -17.61 5.91
CA TYR A 118 -0.82 -18.02 6.45
C TYR A 118 -0.79 -19.54 6.63
#